data_AF-A0A6G6PNE6-F1
#
_entry.id   AF-A0A6G6PNE6-F1
#
_cell.length_a   1.000
_cell.length_b   1.000
_cell.length_c   1.000
_cell.angle_alpha   90.00
_cell.angle_beta   90.00
_cell.angle_gamma   90.00
#
_symmetry.space_group_name_H-M   'P 1'
#
loop_
_entity.id
_entity.type
_entity.pdbx_description
1 polymer ?
#
loop_
_entity_poly.entity_id
_entity_poly.type
_entity_poly.pdbx_seq_one_letter_code
_entity_poly.pdbx_strand_id
1 'polypeptide(L)'
;MKNHIQLDIQDNEAILSYLSDKIILPIGIKNFNGFTFQHSPITAYEAEMAIEHIENAIIPIKKQLPTGEILLFSHDNKLNLLIESRHINGNFITTSQIEDAFNELVDVINGSPIHSTQLPTNSEFSAFLLIIREITHHWSLHGITYN
;
A
#
# COMPACT_ATOMS: atom_id res chain seq x y z
N MET A 1 13.15 19.46 7.67
CA MET A 1 13.39 18.34 8.61
C MET A 1 12.83 17.09 7.96
N LYS A 2 13.56 15.97 8.00
CA LYS A 2 13.14 14.69 7.42
C LYS A 2 12.68 13.75 8.53
N ASN A 3 11.47 13.21 8.39
CA ASN A 3 10.84 12.33 9.37
C ASN A 3 10.75 10.92 8.79
N HIS A 4 11.40 9.95 9.43
CA HIS A 4 11.45 8.57 8.95
C HIS A 4 10.34 7.76 9.61
N ILE A 5 9.35 7.33 8.82
CA ILE A 5 8.22 6.53 9.31
C ILE A 5 8.38 5.11 8.78
N GLN A 6 8.42 4.15 9.70
CA GLN A 6 8.33 2.73 9.35
C GLN A 6 6.87 2.32 9.20
N LEU A 7 6.54 1.65 8.10
CA LEU A 7 5.27 0.98 7.89
C LEU A 7 5.45 -0.53 8.01
N ASP A 8 4.72 -1.14 8.94
CA ASP A 8 4.58 -2.59 9.08
C ASP A 8 3.12 -2.97 8.84
N ILE A 9 2.83 -3.77 7.81
CA ILE A 9 1.46 -4.19 7.48
C ILE A 9 1.29 -5.64 7.92
N GLN A 10 0.45 -5.85 8.93
CA GLN A 10 0.14 -7.17 9.48
C GLN A 10 -1.20 -7.66 8.92
N ASP A 11 -1.70 -8.80 9.43
CA ASP A 11 -2.94 -9.39 8.95
C ASP A 11 -4.16 -8.47 9.15
N ASN A 12 -4.26 -7.80 10.30
CA ASN A 12 -5.46 -7.03 10.67
C ASN A 12 -5.23 -5.54 10.90
N GLU A 13 -3.97 -5.11 10.91
CA GLU A 13 -3.59 -3.74 11.21
C GLU A 13 -2.29 -3.36 10.52
N ALA A 14 -2.09 -2.06 10.36
CA ALA A 14 -0.86 -1.47 9.89
C ALA A 14 -0.32 -0.57 10.98
N ILE A 15 0.97 -0.71 11.27
CA ILE A 15 1.64 0.02 12.33
C ILE A 15 2.59 1.02 11.69
N LEU A 16 2.36 2.30 11.97
CA LEU A 16 3.30 3.38 11.68
C LEU A 16 4.16 3.59 12.91
N SER A 17 5.48 3.44 12.78
CA SER A 17 6.43 3.73 13.86
C SER A 17 7.29 4.94 13.50
N TYR A 18 7.38 5.92 14.40
CA TYR A 18 8.23 7.09 14.28
C TYR A 18 8.74 7.50 15.67
N LEU A 19 10.07 7.66 15.80
CA LEU A 19 10.72 7.86 17.10
C LEU A 19 10.31 6.77 18.11
N SER A 20 9.66 7.15 19.21
CA SER A 20 9.10 6.26 20.24
C SER A 20 7.60 6.02 20.09
N ASP A 21 6.95 6.68 19.13
CA ASP A 21 5.50 6.65 18.95
C ASP A 21 5.10 5.56 17.94
N LYS A 22 3.92 4.98 18.19
CA LYS A 22 3.27 4.03 17.30
C LYS A 22 1.84 4.45 17.05
N ILE A 23 1.44 4.44 15.79
CA ILE A 23 0.07 4.65 15.36
C ILE A 23 -0.42 3.37 14.72
N ILE A 24 -1.52 2.83 15.25
CA ILE A 24 -2.16 1.62 14.73
C ILE A 24 -3.32 2.04 13.83
N LEU A 25 -3.29 1.56 12.59
CA LEU A 25 -4.36 1.72 11.62
C LEU A 25 -5.14 0.40 11.53
N PRO A 26 -6.49 0.40 11.58
CA PRO A 26 -7.30 -0.80 11.51
C PRO A 26 -7.41 -1.34 10.06
N ILE A 27 -6.30 -1.38 9.33
CA ILE A 27 -6.19 -1.89 7.96
C ILE A 27 -4.96 -2.79 7.86
N GLY A 28 -5.14 -4.01 7.41
CA GLY A 28 -4.09 -5.01 7.24
C GLY A 28 -4.30 -5.81 5.96
N ILE A 29 -3.42 -6.78 5.75
CA ILE A 29 -3.42 -7.63 4.54
C ILE A 29 -4.72 -8.44 4.38
N LYS A 30 -5.36 -8.81 5.49
CA LYS A 30 -6.56 -9.66 5.50
C LYS A 30 -7.82 -8.94 5.94
N ASN A 31 -7.71 -7.79 6.62
CA ASN A 31 -8.85 -7.09 7.18
C ASN A 31 -8.71 -5.56 7.07
N PHE A 32 -9.75 -4.89 6.60
CA PHE A 32 -9.87 -3.44 6.53
C PHE A 32 -11.01 -2.98 7.43
N ASN A 33 -10.78 -2.99 8.74
CA ASN A 33 -11.76 -2.59 9.74
C ASN A 33 -13.09 -3.37 9.63
N GLY A 34 -13.00 -4.69 9.56
CA GLY A 34 -14.15 -5.59 9.41
C GLY A 34 -14.46 -6.00 7.97
N PHE A 35 -13.97 -5.27 6.96
CA PHE A 35 -14.07 -5.69 5.56
C PHE A 35 -12.96 -6.68 5.20
N THR A 36 -13.29 -7.72 4.43
CA THR A 36 -12.33 -8.76 4.00
C THR A 36 -12.61 -9.15 2.55
N PHE A 37 -11.56 -9.36 1.75
CA PHE A 37 -11.71 -9.86 0.39
C PHE A 37 -12.27 -11.29 0.38
N GLN A 38 -13.24 -11.54 -0.48
CA GLN A 38 -13.84 -12.86 -0.71
C GLN A 38 -13.32 -13.51 -2.00
N HIS A 39 -12.71 -12.73 -2.90
CA HIS A 39 -12.18 -13.20 -4.17
C HIS A 39 -10.67 -12.98 -4.30
N SER A 40 -10.07 -13.79 -5.17
CA SER A 40 -8.66 -13.70 -5.55
C SER A 40 -8.51 -14.17 -7.01
N PRO A 41 -8.35 -13.27 -8.00
CA PRO A 41 -8.24 -11.82 -7.86
C PRO A 41 -9.46 -11.15 -7.26
N ILE A 42 -9.26 -10.00 -6.63
CA ILE A 42 -10.36 -9.20 -6.05
C ILE A 42 -11.27 -8.67 -7.15
N THR A 43 -12.53 -8.46 -6.84
CA THR A 43 -13.50 -7.82 -7.75
C THR A 43 -13.37 -6.29 -7.72
N ALA A 44 -13.92 -5.61 -8.73
CA ALA A 44 -13.94 -4.14 -8.79
C ALA A 44 -14.64 -3.53 -7.56
N TYR A 45 -15.78 -4.10 -7.16
CA TYR A 45 -16.50 -3.68 -5.97
C TYR A 45 -15.66 -3.87 -4.70
N GLU A 46 -14.95 -4.99 -4.57
CA GLU A 46 -14.08 -5.22 -3.41
C GLU A 46 -12.91 -4.23 -3.36
N ALA A 47 -12.33 -3.87 -4.51
CA ALA A 47 -11.28 -2.87 -4.59
C ALA A 47 -11.79 -1.49 -4.13
N GLU A 48 -12.96 -1.06 -4.60
CA GLU A 48 -13.60 0.20 -4.18
C GLU A 48 -13.85 0.23 -2.68
N MET A 49 -14.43 -0.83 -2.11
CA MET A 49 -14.68 -0.93 -0.67
C MET A 49 -13.38 -0.91 0.14
N ALA A 50 -12.35 -1.64 -0.29
CA ALA A 50 -11.05 -1.61 0.38
C ALA A 50 -10.42 -0.22 0.36
N ILE A 51 -10.44 0.46 -0.79
CA ILE A 51 -9.93 1.84 -0.92
C ILE A 51 -10.68 2.76 0.05
N GLU A 52 -12.01 2.71 0.10
CA GLU A 52 -12.80 3.53 1.02
C GLU A 52 -12.40 3.28 2.49
N HIS A 53 -12.25 2.01 2.90
CA HIS A 53 -11.81 1.68 4.26
C HIS A 53 -10.39 2.17 4.55
N ILE A 54 -9.47 2.05 3.59
CA ILE A 54 -8.09 2.53 3.73
C ILE A 54 -8.07 4.05 3.84
N GLU A 55 -8.73 4.78 2.94
CA GLU A 55 -8.80 6.24 2.95
C GLU A 55 -9.34 6.78 4.29
N ASN A 56 -10.44 6.19 4.78
CA ASN A 56 -11.03 6.53 6.07
C ASN A 56 -10.05 6.31 7.24
N ALA A 57 -9.16 5.33 7.15
CA ALA A 57 -8.15 5.07 8.17
C ALA A 57 -6.94 6.01 8.07
N ILE A 58 -6.48 6.37 6.86
CA ILE A 58 -5.20 7.09 6.68
C ILE A 58 -5.33 8.61 6.60
N ILE A 59 -6.42 9.15 6.06
CA ILE A 59 -6.57 10.59 5.82
C ILE A 59 -6.60 11.37 7.15
N PRO A 60 -7.34 10.94 8.19
CA PRO A 60 -7.35 11.64 9.47
C PRO A 60 -5.99 11.64 10.17
N ILE A 61 -5.22 10.57 9.98
CA ILE A 61 -3.92 10.34 10.65
C ILE A 61 -2.84 11.28 10.13
N LYS A 62 -2.92 11.74 8.88
CA LYS A 62 -1.95 12.70 8.31
C LYS A 62 -1.74 13.94 9.18
N LYS A 63 -2.79 14.42 9.88
CA LYS A 63 -2.72 15.58 10.79
C LYS A 63 -1.97 15.30 12.09
N GLN A 64 -1.81 14.03 12.46
CA GLN A 64 -1.09 13.58 13.65
C GLN A 64 0.40 13.31 13.36
N LEU A 65 0.77 13.21 12.07
CA LEU A 65 2.14 12.98 11.65
C LEU A 65 3.00 14.24 11.81
N PRO A 66 4.33 14.09 12.02
CA PRO A 66 5.22 15.22 12.18
C PRO A 66 5.24 16.13 10.95
N THR A 67 5.33 17.44 11.18
CA THR A 67 5.48 18.43 10.10
C THR A 67 6.82 18.27 9.37
N GLY A 68 6.83 18.48 8.05
CA GLY A 68 8.03 18.39 7.22
C GLY A 68 7.97 17.25 6.21
N GLU A 69 9.12 16.92 5.63
CA GLU A 69 9.23 15.84 4.65
C GLU A 69 9.14 14.49 5.37
N ILE A 70 8.27 13.61 4.88
CA ILE A 70 8.12 12.25 5.39
C ILE A 70 8.83 11.30 4.44
N LEU A 71 9.75 10.50 4.99
CA LEU A 71 10.39 9.39 4.33
C LEU A 71 9.78 8.09 4.87
N LEU A 72 8.98 7.42 4.03
CA LEU A 72 8.33 6.17 4.37
C LEU A 72 9.25 4.99 4.02
N PHE A 73 9.37 4.03 4.93
CA PHE A 73 10.09 2.79 4.67
C PHE A 73 9.33 1.58 5.21
N SER A 74 9.55 0.41 4.61
CA SER A 74 8.98 -0.85 5.08
C SER A 74 9.95 -2.00 4.82
N HIS A 75 9.88 -3.02 5.67
CA HIS A 75 10.60 -4.28 5.52
C HIS A 75 9.73 -5.37 4.86
N ASP A 76 8.50 -5.03 4.42
CA ASP A 76 7.61 -6.02 3.79
C ASP A 76 8.20 -6.49 2.45
N ASN A 77 8.43 -7.80 2.36
CA ASN A 77 9.02 -8.46 1.19
C ASN A 77 8.19 -8.29 -0.10
N LYS A 78 6.91 -7.91 -0.01
CA LYS A 78 6.08 -7.60 -1.18
C LYS A 78 6.58 -6.36 -1.95
N LEU A 79 7.37 -5.48 -1.33
CA LEU A 79 8.08 -4.43 -2.06
C LEU A 79 9.09 -4.99 -3.07
N ASN A 80 9.72 -6.14 -2.79
CA ASN A 80 10.62 -6.77 -3.77
C ASN A 80 9.88 -7.21 -5.02
N LEU A 81 8.64 -7.67 -4.90
CA LEU A 81 7.82 -8.06 -6.06
C LEU A 81 7.57 -6.87 -6.99
N LEU A 82 7.37 -5.67 -6.44
CA LEU A 82 7.27 -4.43 -7.22
C LEU A 82 8.61 -4.04 -7.85
N ILE A 83 9.71 -4.17 -7.10
CA ILE A 83 11.06 -3.87 -7.60
C ILE A 83 11.42 -4.78 -8.79
N GLU A 84 11.17 -6.08 -8.66
CA GLU A 84 11.47 -7.09 -9.68
C GLU A 84 10.62 -6.93 -10.93
N SER A 85 9.28 -6.85 -10.77
CA SER A 85 8.35 -6.72 -11.90
C SER A 85 8.54 -5.45 -12.73
N ARG A 86 9.11 -4.40 -12.12
CA ARG A 86 9.31 -3.09 -12.76
C ARG A 86 10.76 -2.75 -13.03
N HIS A 87 11.68 -3.69 -12.79
CA HIS A 87 13.12 -3.51 -12.98
C HIS A 87 13.67 -2.24 -12.29
N ILE A 88 13.19 -1.96 -11.08
CA ILE A 88 13.58 -0.77 -10.33
C ILE A 88 15.02 -0.94 -9.85
N ASN A 89 15.87 0.04 -10.18
CA ASN A 89 17.25 0.06 -9.68
C ASN A 89 17.29 0.65 -8.26
N GLY A 90 17.72 -0.16 -7.30
CA GLY A 90 17.79 0.23 -5.89
C GLY A 90 16.55 -0.18 -5.11
N ASN A 91 16.33 0.48 -3.98
CA ASN A 91 15.32 0.09 -3.00
C ASN A 91 14.21 1.14 -2.81
N PHE A 92 14.19 2.19 -3.62
CA PHE A 92 13.18 3.24 -3.55
C PHE A 92 12.17 3.09 -4.69
N ILE A 93 10.90 2.99 -4.34
CA ILE A 93 9.78 2.88 -5.26
C ILE A 93 9.01 4.19 -5.20
N THR A 94 8.92 4.90 -6.32
CA THR A 94 8.23 6.21 -6.37
C THR A 94 6.72 6.02 -6.28
N THR A 95 6.00 7.06 -5.82
CA THR A 95 4.54 7.08 -5.83
C THR A 95 3.99 6.82 -7.23
N SER A 96 4.60 7.38 -8.28
CA SER A 96 4.20 7.11 -9.67
C SER A 96 4.38 5.64 -10.07
N GLN A 97 5.46 5.00 -9.62
CA GLN A 97 5.66 3.56 -9.87
C GLN A 97 4.64 2.70 -9.12
N ILE A 98 4.16 3.14 -7.95
CA ILE A 98 3.09 2.45 -7.22
C ILE A 98 1.76 2.66 -7.95
N GLU A 99 1.45 3.88 -8.41
CA GLU A 99 0.24 4.21 -9.15
C GLU A 99 0.14 3.42 -10.46
N ASP A 100 1.24 3.31 -11.21
CA ASP A 100 1.28 2.49 -12.41
C ASP A 100 1.04 0.99 -12.10
N ALA A 101 1.55 0.47 -10.97
CA ALA A 101 1.32 -0.92 -10.56
C ALA A 101 -0.16 -1.14 -10.19
N PHE A 102 -0.76 -0.13 -9.56
CA PHE A 102 -2.19 -0.10 -9.28
C PHE A 102 -3.02 -0.10 -10.57
N ASN A 103 -2.63 0.67 -11.59
CA ASN A 103 -3.33 0.67 -12.88
C ASN A 103 -3.29 -0.71 -13.55
N GLU A 104 -2.16 -1.42 -13.51
CA GLU A 104 -2.09 -2.80 -14.00
C GLU A 104 -3.00 -3.76 -13.23
N LEU A 105 -3.08 -3.61 -11.90
CA LEU A 105 -4.00 -4.41 -11.09
C LEU A 105 -5.46 -4.10 -11.45
N VAL A 106 -5.81 -2.83 -11.67
CA VAL A 106 -7.15 -2.39 -12.11
C VAL A 106 -7.51 -2.98 -13.47
N ASP A 107 -6.58 -3.05 -14.41
CA ASP A 107 -6.82 -3.70 -15.71
C ASP A 107 -7.22 -5.17 -15.55
N VAL A 108 -6.56 -5.91 -14.65
CA VAL A 108 -6.92 -7.31 -14.33
C VAL A 108 -8.27 -7.40 -13.65
N ILE A 109 -8.52 -6.54 -12.65
CA ILE A 109 -9.80 -6.47 -11.94
C ILE A 109 -10.97 -6.21 -12.91
N ASN A 110 -10.73 -5.43 -13.96
CA ASN A 110 -11.71 -5.13 -15.01
C ASN A 110 -11.80 -6.19 -16.12
N GLY A 111 -11.11 -7.31 -15.98
CA GLY A 111 -11.25 -8.47 -16.86
C GLY A 111 -10.10 -8.70 -17.84
N SER A 112 -8.99 -7.96 -17.72
CA SER A 112 -7.77 -8.31 -18.46
C SER A 112 -7.23 -9.68 -18.00
N PRO A 113 -6.67 -10.50 -18.91
CA PRO A 113 -6.13 -11.80 -18.52
C PRO A 113 -5.01 -11.68 -17.48
N ILE A 114 -5.01 -12.50 -16.43
CA ILE A 114 -3.99 -12.45 -15.36
C ILE A 114 -2.55 -12.52 -15.91
N HIS A 115 -2.33 -13.27 -17.00
CA HIS A 115 -1.01 -13.39 -17.64
C HIS A 115 -0.52 -12.11 -18.34
N SER A 116 -1.33 -11.05 -18.40
CA SER A 116 -0.92 -9.76 -18.97
C SER A 116 -0.10 -8.91 -18.01
N THR A 117 -0.03 -9.27 -16.72
CA THR A 117 0.81 -8.60 -15.72
C THR A 117 1.84 -9.58 -15.13
N GLN A 118 2.95 -9.03 -14.68
CA GLN A 118 3.96 -9.77 -13.90
C GLN A 118 3.71 -9.63 -12.39
N LEU A 119 2.76 -8.78 -11.98
CA LEU A 119 2.39 -8.60 -10.59
C LEU A 119 1.54 -9.78 -10.09
N PRO A 120 1.72 -10.22 -8.83
CA PRO A 120 0.78 -11.14 -8.22
C PRO A 120 -0.62 -10.53 -8.16
N THR A 121 -1.63 -11.29 -8.55
CA THR A 121 -3.03 -10.83 -8.56
C THR A 121 -3.84 -11.42 -7.41
N ASN A 122 -3.17 -12.05 -6.44
CA ASN A 122 -3.84 -12.58 -5.25
C ASN A 122 -4.27 -11.47 -4.29
N SER A 123 -5.27 -11.76 -3.47
CA SER A 123 -5.87 -10.80 -2.55
C SER A 123 -4.88 -10.16 -1.57
N GLU A 124 -3.85 -10.89 -1.12
CA GLU A 124 -2.85 -10.36 -0.17
C GLU A 124 -1.95 -9.30 -0.83
N PHE A 125 -1.50 -9.55 -2.06
CA PHE A 125 -0.73 -8.55 -2.81
C PHE A 125 -1.60 -7.36 -3.20
N SER A 126 -2.85 -7.59 -3.60
CA SER A 126 -3.79 -6.49 -3.86
C SER A 126 -4.01 -5.63 -2.61
N ALA A 127 -4.22 -6.24 -1.43
CA ALA A 127 -4.34 -5.52 -0.16
C ALA A 127 -3.11 -4.64 0.12
N PHE A 128 -1.92 -5.26 0.02
CA PHE A 128 -0.65 -4.58 0.21
C PHE A 128 -0.50 -3.37 -0.73
N LEU A 129 -0.73 -3.57 -2.03
CA LEU A 129 -0.58 -2.54 -3.05
C LEU A 129 -1.56 -1.38 -2.83
N LEU A 130 -2.83 -1.68 -2.51
CA LEU A 130 -3.83 -0.66 -2.21
C LEU A 130 -3.42 0.17 -0.98
N ILE A 131 -2.97 -0.46 0.11
CA ILE A 131 -2.54 0.24 1.33
C ILE A 131 -1.40 1.21 1.03
N ILE A 132 -0.33 0.75 0.36
CA ILE A 132 0.81 1.63 0.07
C ILE A 132 0.46 2.72 -0.95
N ARG A 133 -0.42 2.44 -1.92
CA ARG A 133 -0.90 3.41 -2.91
C ARG A 133 -1.64 4.55 -2.22
N GLU A 134 -2.64 4.22 -1.40
CA GLU A 134 -3.42 5.23 -0.70
C GLU A 134 -2.54 6.06 0.25
N ILE A 135 -1.65 5.42 1.00
CA ILE A 135 -0.72 6.12 1.91
C ILE A 135 0.16 7.11 1.14
N THR A 136 0.85 6.64 0.11
CA THR A 136 1.81 7.47 -0.63
C THR A 136 1.11 8.59 -1.41
N HIS A 137 -0.06 8.31 -1.97
CA HIS A 137 -0.88 9.28 -2.70
C HIS A 137 -1.47 10.37 -1.79
N HIS A 138 -2.27 10.00 -0.78
CA HIS A 138 -3.00 10.96 0.06
C HIS A 138 -2.10 11.75 1.00
N TRP A 139 -0.93 11.21 1.37
CA TRP A 139 0.05 11.95 2.16
C TRP A 139 1.05 12.73 1.32
N SER A 140 0.91 12.70 -0.01
CA SER A 140 1.76 13.37 -0.99
C SER A 140 3.25 13.04 -0.79
N LEU A 141 3.54 11.75 -0.60
CA LEU A 141 4.90 11.26 -0.43
C LEU A 141 5.60 11.13 -1.78
N HIS A 142 6.92 11.12 -1.78
CA HIS A 142 7.70 10.83 -2.98
C HIS A 142 7.70 9.34 -3.34
N GLY A 143 7.47 8.47 -2.36
CA GLY A 143 7.49 7.02 -2.52
C GLY A 143 7.73 6.31 -1.20
N ILE A 144 8.15 5.05 -1.31
CA ILE A 144 8.49 4.16 -0.20
C ILE A 144 9.85 3.50 -0.44
N THR A 145 10.65 3.39 0.60
CA THR A 145 11.92 2.66 0.57
C THR A 145 11.75 1.27 1.16
N TYR A 146 12.14 0.24 0.42
CA TYR A 146 12.37 -1.09 0.97
C TYR A 146 13.70 -1.10 1.74
N ASN A 147 13.67 -1.46 3.02
CA ASN A 147 14.88 -1.57 3.85
C ASN A 147 14.84 -2.86 4.64
#